data_AF-A0A7S4A7Q4-F1
#
_entry.id   AF-A0A7S4A7Q4-F1
#
_cell.length_a   1.000
_cell.length_b   1.000
_cell.length_c   1.000
_cell.angle_alpha   90.00
_cell.angle_beta   90.00
_cell.angle_gamma   90.00
#
_symmetry.space_group_name_H-M   'P 1'
#
loop_
_entity.id
_entity.type
_entity.pdbx_description
1 polymer ?
#
loop_
_entity_poly.entity_id
_entity_poly.type
_entity_poly.pdbx_seq_one_letter_code
_entity_poly.pdbx_strand_id
1 'polypeptide(L)'
;MAAQVAPDGQVPEAVVRRVNGEHKHTNAHARDIKSRGDDTSIDEPWEVDPKLAFNDSYVMFTTKMYLYPKLALLWLPTFLLTLPYASLAHTYGSCLPVPTDHVRRGAGFHASLLVARLLLIPTFVLGLVSLVLDYVFYYLFGGLFFLLFVRDLKQYRASQKVIAPYRGGTILVEDIFVASIGQCLRNGTMEHALSFTTMLTVMPWVKYYINANPLIYPLKERFVQQISTSWHDLGPDVAHEKVREIISRSRQEGRLAKRMDMWRFCPHYPYPPPGRRWANGLQAGNIFTLLTHVTHGVAEARGVTEKDQFVLSNCTERPVWRVMLWYSNPYHFLSGWVEASITNGEPSQKDKVFGGEHPMWLVTAPSPLLSNRDSLTGPGVIDAFFDSWLPVIANEVRRLARGAEYAASMHQEVVSKDGLSRPAASVGMDKLSEDAEKIDAHRELRAAAKKSKTARILKKALAKSIAFSADPDPPAAATESSTPRAPHPN
;
A
#
# COMPACT_ATOMS: atom_id res chain seq x y z
N MET A 1 -20.45 -23.98 -7.15
CA MET A 1 -21.67 -23.77 -6.35
C MET A 1 -22.06 -22.30 -6.44
N ALA A 2 -23.05 -21.97 -7.28
CA ALA A 2 -23.66 -20.65 -7.28
C ALA A 2 -24.47 -20.48 -5.98
N ALA A 3 -24.32 -19.35 -5.29
CA ALA A 3 -25.21 -19.04 -4.17
C ALA A 3 -26.63 -18.88 -4.75
N GLN A 4 -27.63 -19.50 -4.12
CA GLN A 4 -29.02 -19.23 -4.45
C GLN A 4 -29.28 -17.75 -4.14
N VAL A 5 -29.39 -16.95 -5.19
CA VAL A 5 -29.82 -15.55 -5.10
C VAL A 5 -31.24 -15.57 -4.56
N ALA A 6 -31.53 -14.74 -3.55
CA ALA A 6 -32.88 -14.67 -3.01
C ALA A 6 -33.87 -14.23 -4.11
N PRO A 7 -35.18 -14.53 -3.97
CA PRO A 7 -36.18 -14.21 -4.99
C PRO A 7 -36.24 -12.72 -5.38
N ASP A 8 -35.76 -11.83 -4.51
CA ASP A 8 -35.66 -10.38 -4.71
C ASP A 8 -34.36 -9.93 -5.40
N GLY A 9 -33.49 -10.86 -5.79
CA GLY A 9 -32.19 -10.56 -6.38
C GLY A 9 -31.09 -10.23 -5.37
N GLN A 10 -31.38 -10.19 -4.06
CA GLN A 10 -30.38 -9.83 -3.04
C GLN A 10 -29.54 -11.05 -2.63
N VAL A 11 -28.23 -10.83 -2.50
CA VAL A 11 -27.33 -11.84 -1.95
C VAL A 11 -27.52 -11.89 -0.42
N PRO A 12 -27.73 -13.08 0.19
CA PRO A 12 -27.91 -13.17 1.63
C PRO A 12 -26.75 -12.51 2.39
N GLU A 13 -27.08 -11.73 3.41
CA GLU A 13 -26.10 -10.93 4.16
C GLU A 13 -24.93 -11.76 4.72
N ALA A 14 -25.19 -13.00 5.14
CA ALA A 14 -24.16 -13.91 5.62
C ALA A 14 -23.13 -14.27 4.52
N VAL A 15 -23.56 -14.34 3.26
CA VAL A 15 -22.68 -14.55 2.10
C VAL A 15 -21.84 -13.30 1.85
N VAL A 16 -22.45 -12.11 1.83
CA VAL A 16 -21.74 -10.83 1.65
C VAL A 16 -20.66 -10.66 2.71
N ARG A 17 -20.99 -10.88 3.99
CA ARG A 17 -20.04 -10.81 5.12
C ARG A 17 -18.83 -11.70 4.93
N ARG A 18 -19.06 -12.98 4.59
CA ARG A 18 -17.99 -13.95 4.35
C ARG A 18 -17.12 -13.56 3.15
N VAL A 19 -17.74 -13.02 2.10
CA VAL A 19 -17.06 -12.62 0.86
C VAL A 19 -16.23 -11.35 1.05
N ASN A 20 -16.67 -10.42 1.91
CA ASN A 20 -15.95 -9.18 2.26
C ASN A 20 -15.02 -9.35 3.49
N GLY A 21 -15.10 -10.46 4.22
CA GLY A 21 -14.28 -10.68 5.42
C GLY A 21 -14.68 -9.78 6.59
N GLU A 22 -15.91 -9.27 6.58
CA GLU A 22 -16.46 -8.38 7.62
C GLU A 22 -17.42 -9.14 8.55
N HIS A 23 -17.47 -8.75 9.82
CA HIS A 23 -18.29 -9.41 10.84
C HIS A 23 -19.65 -8.74 11.04
N LYS A 24 -20.59 -9.48 11.64
CA LYS A 24 -21.94 -8.98 11.96
C LYS A 24 -21.92 -7.67 12.76
N HIS A 25 -21.10 -7.61 13.81
CA HIS A 25 -21.00 -6.44 14.68
C HIS A 25 -20.43 -5.23 13.95
N THR A 26 -19.40 -5.43 13.11
CA THR A 26 -18.80 -4.39 12.29
C THR A 26 -19.80 -3.80 11.30
N ASN A 27 -20.58 -4.65 10.64
CA ASN A 27 -21.58 -4.17 9.67
C ASN A 27 -22.76 -3.47 10.34
N ALA A 28 -23.17 -3.93 11.52
CA ALA A 28 -24.19 -3.23 12.31
C ALA A 28 -23.71 -1.83 12.71
N HIS A 29 -22.45 -1.72 13.18
CA HIS A 29 -21.83 -0.44 13.52
C HIS A 29 -21.71 0.48 12.29
N ALA A 30 -21.29 -0.06 11.16
CA ALA A 30 -21.17 0.69 9.92
C ALA A 30 -22.54 1.24 9.45
N ARG A 31 -23.62 0.45 9.60
CA ARG A 31 -24.99 0.94 9.34
C ARG A 31 -25.44 2.01 10.31
N ASP A 32 -25.10 1.86 11.59
CA ASP A 32 -25.38 2.88 12.60
C ASP A 32 -24.74 4.22 12.21
N ILE A 33 -23.44 4.22 11.89
CA ILE A 33 -22.73 5.41 11.38
C ILE A 33 -23.45 5.99 10.15
N LYS A 34 -23.71 5.18 9.12
CA LYS A 34 -24.37 5.64 7.89
C LYS A 34 -25.75 6.26 8.16
N SER A 35 -26.49 5.71 9.13
CA SER A 35 -27.84 6.16 9.46
C SER A 35 -27.90 7.53 10.16
N ARG A 36 -26.77 8.02 10.70
CA ARG A 36 -26.69 9.35 11.32
C ARG A 36 -26.88 10.48 10.30
N GLY A 37 -26.59 10.21 9.02
CA GLY A 37 -26.74 11.20 7.95
C GLY A 37 -25.69 12.32 7.99
N ASP A 38 -24.58 12.09 8.68
CA ASP A 38 -23.49 13.06 8.82
C ASP A 38 -22.89 13.41 7.45
N ASP A 39 -22.49 14.67 7.29
CA ASP A 39 -21.78 15.13 6.10
C ASP A 39 -20.36 14.55 6.08
N THR A 40 -20.17 13.46 5.34
CA THR A 40 -18.86 12.81 5.20
C THR A 40 -17.93 13.56 4.25
N SER A 41 -18.32 14.71 3.68
CA SER A 41 -17.43 15.54 2.86
C SER A 41 -16.64 16.56 3.70
N ILE A 42 -16.86 16.65 5.02
CA ILE A 42 -16.13 17.55 5.91
C ILE A 42 -15.67 16.81 7.17
N ASP A 43 -14.55 17.24 7.74
CA ASP A 43 -14.07 16.70 9.01
C ASP A 43 -15.05 16.95 10.16
N GLU A 44 -15.12 15.99 11.08
CA GLU A 44 -15.68 16.24 12.41
C GLU A 44 -14.80 17.27 13.15
N PRO A 45 -15.39 18.22 13.90
CA PRO A 45 -14.63 19.18 14.70
C PRO A 45 -13.57 18.52 15.60
N TRP A 46 -12.37 19.10 15.59
CA TRP A 46 -11.21 18.57 16.30
C TRP A 46 -11.27 18.90 17.80
N GLU A 47 -12.01 18.13 18.59
CA GLU A 47 -12.01 18.26 20.05
C GLU A 47 -10.69 17.77 20.65
N VAL A 48 -9.93 18.67 21.27
CA VAL A 48 -8.75 18.34 22.08
C VAL A 48 -9.04 18.66 23.54
N ASP A 49 -8.98 17.65 24.40
CA ASP A 49 -9.07 17.78 25.85
C ASP A 49 -7.69 18.01 26.46
N PRO A 50 -7.32 19.26 26.81
CA PRO A 50 -6.00 19.57 27.36
C PRO A 50 -5.74 18.89 28.71
N LYS A 51 -6.76 18.39 29.41
CA LYS A 51 -6.59 17.69 30.69
C LYS A 51 -5.84 16.37 30.54
N LEU A 52 -5.81 15.80 29.33
CA LEU A 52 -5.11 14.55 29.04
C LEU A 52 -3.60 14.71 28.80
N ALA A 53 -3.04 15.93 28.86
CA ALA A 53 -1.62 16.17 28.64
C ALA A 53 -0.70 15.43 29.64
N PHE A 54 -1.18 15.19 30.87
CA PHE A 54 -0.46 14.38 31.84
C PHE A 54 -0.36 12.91 31.38
N ASN A 55 -1.45 12.36 30.86
CA ASN A 55 -1.51 11.00 30.34
C ASN A 55 -0.54 10.85 29.15
N ASP A 56 -0.52 11.84 28.27
CA ASP A 56 0.40 11.89 27.13
C ASP A 56 1.87 11.88 27.57
N SER A 57 2.22 12.69 28.57
CA SER A 57 3.57 12.72 29.13
C SER A 57 3.98 11.37 29.71
N TYR A 58 3.07 10.71 30.43
CA TYR A 58 3.27 9.38 30.98
C TYR A 58 3.49 8.33 29.88
N VAL A 59 2.64 8.32 28.84
CA VAL A 59 2.72 7.40 27.71
C VAL A 59 4.04 7.56 26.96
N MET A 60 4.47 8.79 26.71
CA MET A 60 5.73 9.05 26.00
C MET A 60 6.96 8.67 26.83
N PHE A 61 6.94 8.92 28.14
CA PHE A 61 8.01 8.52 29.04
C PHE A 61 8.17 6.98 29.08
N THR A 62 7.08 6.27 29.35
CA THR A 62 7.07 4.80 29.42
C THR A 62 7.36 4.14 28.07
N THR A 63 6.91 4.75 26.97
CA THR A 63 7.27 4.32 25.60
C THR A 63 8.78 4.38 25.40
N LYS A 64 9.45 5.47 25.75
CA LYS A 64 10.91 5.58 25.61
C LYS A 64 11.64 4.56 26.48
N MET A 65 11.21 4.40 27.73
CA MET A 65 11.80 3.43 28.66
C MET A 65 11.76 1.99 28.12
N TYR A 66 10.67 1.60 27.47
CA TYR A 66 10.47 0.22 27.03
C TYR A 66 10.91 -0.04 25.59
N LEU A 67 10.57 0.86 24.66
CA LEU A 67 10.79 0.65 23.23
C LEU A 67 12.28 0.66 22.90
N TYR A 68 13.11 1.50 23.54
CA TYR A 68 14.55 1.56 23.25
C TYR A 68 15.28 0.24 23.59
N PRO A 69 15.17 -0.33 24.81
CA PRO A 69 15.76 -1.64 25.09
C PRO A 69 15.22 -2.74 24.18
N LYS A 70 13.91 -2.76 23.92
CA LYS A 70 13.29 -3.77 23.04
C LYS A 70 13.88 -3.72 21.64
N LEU A 71 13.98 -2.52 21.04
CA LEU A 71 14.51 -2.37 19.69
C LEU A 71 16.00 -2.71 19.62
N ALA A 72 16.78 -2.32 20.62
CA ALA A 72 18.19 -2.70 20.69
C ALA A 72 18.40 -4.22 20.66
N LEU A 73 17.50 -4.98 21.29
CA LEU A 73 17.59 -6.44 21.40
C LEU A 73 16.96 -7.18 20.21
N LEU A 74 15.79 -6.75 19.74
CA LEU A 74 14.96 -7.54 18.82
C LEU A 74 14.99 -7.03 17.38
N TRP A 75 15.23 -5.74 17.15
CA TRP A 75 15.05 -5.16 15.81
C TRP A 75 16.08 -5.70 14.81
N LEU A 76 17.38 -5.65 15.14
CA LEU A 76 18.44 -6.09 14.22
C LEU A 76 18.35 -7.60 13.90
N PRO A 77 18.18 -8.51 14.88
CA PRO A 77 17.97 -9.93 14.57
C PRO A 77 16.76 -10.17 13.68
N THR A 78 15.63 -9.50 13.95
CA THR A 78 14.40 -9.63 13.14
C THR A 78 14.63 -9.13 11.71
N PHE A 79 15.38 -8.03 11.53
CA PHE A 79 15.74 -7.50 10.22
C PHE A 79 16.56 -8.50 9.41
N LEU A 80 17.64 -9.02 9.99
CA LEU A 80 18.52 -9.98 9.31
C LEU A 80 17.76 -11.25 8.90
N LEU A 81 16.84 -11.74 9.74
CA LEU A 81 16.01 -12.90 9.45
C LEU A 81 14.91 -12.62 8.41
N THR A 82 14.49 -11.36 8.24
CA THR A 82 13.49 -10.96 7.23
C THR A 82 14.09 -10.84 5.83
N LEU A 83 15.39 -10.55 5.71
CA LEU A 83 16.07 -10.37 4.41
C LEU A 83 15.96 -11.56 3.44
N PRO A 84 16.14 -12.82 3.86
CA PRO A 84 15.94 -13.97 2.98
C PRO A 84 14.51 -14.06 2.41
N TYR A 85 13.50 -13.81 3.25
CA TYR A 85 12.09 -13.79 2.82
C TYR A 85 11.83 -12.67 1.81
N ALA A 86 12.29 -11.44 2.10
CA ALA A 86 12.13 -10.31 1.21
C ALA A 86 12.84 -10.55 -0.15
N SER A 87 14.02 -11.16 -0.12
CA SER A 87 14.79 -11.53 -1.31
C SER A 87 14.05 -12.57 -2.17
N LEU A 88 13.44 -13.57 -1.52
CA LEU A 88 12.59 -14.56 -2.20
C LEU A 88 11.38 -13.89 -2.86
N ALA A 89 10.67 -13.00 -2.14
CA ALA A 89 9.53 -12.27 -2.68
C ALA A 89 9.92 -11.40 -3.89
N HIS A 90 11.05 -10.68 -3.79
CA HIS A 90 11.58 -9.88 -4.91
C HIS A 90 11.95 -10.75 -6.12
N THR A 91 12.66 -11.86 -5.88
CA THR A 91 13.11 -12.77 -6.94
C THR A 91 11.92 -13.40 -7.65
N TYR A 92 10.95 -13.90 -6.90
CA TYR A 92 9.71 -14.44 -7.45
C TYR A 92 8.95 -13.38 -8.26
N GLY A 93 8.79 -12.17 -7.70
CA GLY A 93 8.12 -11.06 -8.38
C GLY A 93 8.82 -10.64 -9.67
N SER A 94 10.15 -10.70 -9.70
CA SER A 94 10.97 -10.37 -10.89
C SER A 94 10.78 -11.35 -12.04
N CYS A 95 10.23 -12.55 -11.78
CA CYS A 95 9.88 -13.54 -12.79
C CYS A 95 8.45 -13.38 -13.35
N LEU A 96 7.63 -12.49 -12.79
CA LEU A 96 6.24 -12.28 -13.26
C LEU A 96 6.22 -11.45 -14.57
N PRO A 97 5.18 -11.53 -15.41
CA PRO A 97 5.02 -10.61 -16.53
C PRO A 97 4.99 -9.12 -16.13
N VAL A 98 5.28 -8.21 -17.06
CA VAL A 98 5.14 -6.77 -16.84
C VAL A 98 4.12 -6.20 -17.83
N PRO A 99 3.02 -5.57 -17.38
CA PRO A 99 2.54 -5.52 -16.00
C PRO A 99 1.99 -6.88 -15.49
N THR A 100 1.85 -7.04 -14.17
CA THR A 100 1.07 -8.14 -13.56
C THR A 100 0.08 -7.60 -12.55
N ASP A 101 -1.21 -7.75 -12.85
CA ASP A 101 -2.29 -7.40 -11.93
C ASP A 101 -2.43 -8.45 -10.82
N HIS A 102 -2.66 -9.71 -11.21
CA HIS A 102 -2.87 -10.83 -10.29
C HIS A 102 -1.69 -11.80 -10.31
N VAL A 103 -1.17 -12.15 -9.13
CA VAL A 103 -0.23 -13.26 -8.98
C VAL A 103 -0.98 -14.59 -9.14
N ARG A 104 -0.62 -15.38 -10.17
CA ARG A 104 -1.22 -16.70 -10.41
C ARG A 104 -0.81 -17.68 -9.32
N ARG A 105 -1.79 -18.19 -8.55
CA ARG A 105 -1.59 -19.16 -7.46
C ARG A 105 -1.51 -20.61 -7.97
N GLY A 106 -0.49 -20.90 -8.79
CA GLY A 106 -0.20 -22.26 -9.31
C GLY A 106 0.82 -23.04 -8.46
N ALA A 107 1.28 -24.19 -8.96
CA ALA A 107 2.27 -25.02 -8.25
C ALA A 107 3.55 -24.26 -7.89
N GLY A 108 4.10 -23.47 -8.81
CA GLY A 108 5.30 -22.65 -8.56
C GLY A 108 5.08 -21.61 -7.46
N PHE A 109 3.91 -20.97 -7.41
CA PHE A 109 3.55 -20.05 -6.33
C PHE A 109 3.52 -20.79 -4.98
N HIS A 110 2.86 -21.95 -4.91
CA HIS A 110 2.75 -22.71 -3.66
C HIS A 110 4.09 -23.28 -3.19
N ALA A 111 4.97 -23.68 -4.10
CA ALA A 111 6.34 -24.06 -3.77
C ALA A 111 7.12 -22.87 -3.17
N SER A 112 7.08 -21.70 -3.82
CA SER A 112 7.72 -20.48 -3.28
C SER A 112 7.10 -20.04 -1.96
N LEU A 113 5.78 -20.14 -1.79
CA LEU A 113 5.09 -19.84 -0.55
C LEU A 113 5.50 -20.79 0.58
N LEU A 114 5.71 -22.07 0.30
CA LEU A 114 6.21 -23.02 1.30
C LEU A 114 7.61 -22.61 1.78
N VAL A 115 8.51 -22.28 0.85
CA VAL A 115 9.85 -21.77 1.21
C VAL A 115 9.73 -20.45 2.00
N ALA A 116 8.87 -19.54 1.56
CA ALA A 116 8.63 -18.27 2.25
C ALA A 116 8.14 -18.49 3.69
N ARG A 117 7.24 -19.45 3.91
CA ARG A 117 6.79 -19.84 5.26
C ARG A 117 7.95 -20.32 6.11
N LEU A 118 8.80 -21.21 5.60
CA LEU A 118 9.96 -21.71 6.32
C LEU A 118 10.93 -20.60 6.70
N LEU A 119 11.21 -19.67 5.77
CA LEU A 119 12.06 -18.51 6.02
C LEU A 119 11.45 -17.52 7.03
N LEU A 120 10.12 -17.40 7.07
CA LEU A 120 9.41 -16.52 7.99
C LEU A 120 9.26 -17.07 9.42
N ILE A 121 9.36 -18.39 9.64
CA ILE A 121 9.22 -18.98 10.98
C ILE A 121 10.09 -18.26 12.03
N PRO A 122 11.42 -18.10 11.86
CA PRO A 122 12.24 -17.44 12.88
C PRO A 122 11.84 -15.96 13.08
N THR A 123 11.53 -15.24 12.01
CA THR A 123 11.02 -13.86 12.07
C THR A 123 9.70 -13.78 12.85
N PHE A 124 8.76 -14.69 12.62
CA PHE A 124 7.49 -14.74 13.33
C PHE A 124 7.63 -15.17 14.79
N VAL A 125 8.60 -16.02 15.13
CA VAL A 125 8.92 -16.33 16.53
C VAL A 125 9.39 -15.06 17.24
N LEU A 126 10.32 -14.30 16.67
CA LEU A 126 10.77 -13.03 17.26
C LEU A 126 9.66 -11.97 17.29
N GLY A 127 8.85 -11.88 16.23
CA GLY A 127 7.69 -11.00 16.19
C GLY A 127 6.64 -11.35 17.26
N LEU A 128 6.42 -12.64 17.53
CA LEU A 128 5.54 -13.10 18.61
C LEU A 128 6.12 -12.78 19.98
N VAL A 129 7.43 -13.00 20.20
CA VAL A 129 8.11 -12.61 21.44
C VAL A 129 7.97 -11.09 21.66
N SER A 130 8.22 -10.28 20.63
CA SER A 130 8.01 -8.83 20.69
C SER A 130 6.57 -8.48 21.08
N LEU A 131 5.58 -9.10 20.43
CA LEU A 131 4.17 -8.85 20.70
C LEU A 131 3.75 -9.27 22.13
N VAL A 132 4.25 -10.40 22.63
CA VAL A 132 4.00 -10.86 24.00
C VAL A 132 4.59 -9.88 25.00
N LEU A 133 5.83 -9.42 24.78
CA LEU A 133 6.43 -8.38 25.61
C LEU A 133 5.60 -7.09 25.55
N ASP A 134 5.11 -6.70 24.38
CA ASP A 134 4.25 -5.51 24.23
C ASP A 134 3.01 -5.63 25.11
N TYR A 135 2.35 -6.79 25.14
CA TYR A 135 1.21 -7.02 26.02
C TYR A 135 1.58 -7.00 27.51
N VAL A 136 2.70 -7.62 27.90
CA VAL A 136 3.17 -7.59 29.30
C VAL A 136 3.38 -6.16 29.78
N PHE A 137 4.12 -5.36 29.02
CA PHE A 137 4.42 -3.97 29.40
C PHE A 137 3.23 -3.03 29.21
N TYR A 138 2.34 -3.30 28.26
CA TYR A 138 1.05 -2.63 28.14
C TYR A 138 0.24 -2.75 29.44
N TYR A 139 0.12 -3.95 30.00
CA TYR A 139 -0.62 -4.15 31.26
C TYR A 139 0.16 -3.63 32.46
N LEU A 140 1.48 -3.78 32.48
CA LEU A 140 2.31 -3.25 33.56
C LEU A 140 2.16 -1.73 33.69
N PHE A 141 2.36 -0.98 32.61
CA PHE A 141 2.29 0.48 32.65
C PHE A 141 0.85 0.99 32.63
N GLY A 142 0.03 0.51 31.69
CA GLY A 142 -1.36 0.93 31.57
C GLY A 142 -2.20 0.54 32.78
N GLY A 143 -2.00 -0.66 33.31
CA GLY A 143 -2.67 -1.14 34.52
C GLY A 143 -2.24 -0.35 35.76
N LEU A 144 -0.95 -0.08 35.93
CA LEU A 144 -0.46 0.74 37.03
C LEU A 144 -1.03 2.17 36.95
N PHE A 145 -1.02 2.78 35.76
CA PHE A 145 -1.60 4.10 35.55
C PHE A 145 -3.10 4.12 35.89
N PHE A 146 -3.85 3.12 35.41
CA PHE A 146 -5.27 2.98 35.70
C PHE A 146 -5.54 2.86 37.21
N LEU A 147 -4.76 2.03 37.92
CA LEU A 147 -4.90 1.81 39.35
C LEU A 147 -4.50 3.02 40.20
N LEU A 148 -3.58 3.86 39.74
CA LEU A 148 -3.09 5.00 40.50
C LEU A 148 -3.86 6.29 40.20
N PHE A 149 -4.23 6.54 38.94
CA PHE A 149 -4.70 7.86 38.49
C PHE A 149 -6.14 7.87 37.95
N VAL A 150 -6.58 6.83 37.23
CA VAL A 150 -7.88 6.84 36.54
C VAL A 150 -8.98 6.27 37.43
N ARG A 151 -8.87 4.99 37.83
CA ARG A 151 -9.86 4.21 38.60
C ARG A 151 -11.31 4.26 38.09
N ASP A 152 -11.54 4.76 36.88
CA ASP A 152 -12.86 4.89 36.28
C ASP A 152 -13.20 3.69 35.38
N LEU A 153 -13.88 2.71 35.98
CA LEU A 153 -14.38 1.54 35.25
C LEU A 153 -15.47 1.88 34.22
N LYS A 154 -16.19 3.00 34.37
CA LYS A 154 -17.21 3.42 33.39
C LYS A 154 -16.52 3.90 32.12
N GLN A 155 -15.50 4.76 32.23
CA GLN A 155 -14.68 5.18 31.09
C GLN A 155 -14.08 3.96 30.38
N TYR A 156 -13.44 3.06 31.13
CA TYR A 156 -12.86 1.84 30.54
C TYR A 156 -13.89 1.04 29.75
N ARG A 157 -15.08 0.79 30.32
CA ARG A 157 -16.18 0.08 29.63
C ARG A 157 -16.68 0.83 28.40
N ALA A 158 -16.75 2.16 28.43
CA ALA A 158 -17.12 2.97 27.28
C ALA A 158 -16.08 2.82 26.14
N SER A 159 -14.79 2.95 26.46
CA SER A 159 -13.70 2.74 25.49
C SER A 159 -13.74 1.32 24.88
N GLN A 160 -14.04 0.30 25.69
CA GLN A 160 -14.18 -1.08 25.20
C GLN A 160 -15.34 -1.24 24.21
N LYS A 161 -16.46 -0.54 24.42
CA LYS A 161 -17.60 -0.55 23.49
C LYS A 161 -17.24 0.07 22.15
N VAL A 162 -16.48 1.17 22.14
CA VAL A 162 -16.00 1.83 20.93
C VAL A 162 -15.05 0.93 20.13
N ILE A 163 -14.19 0.16 20.81
CA ILE A 163 -13.26 -0.78 20.16
C ILE A 163 -13.99 -2.02 19.59
N ALA A 164 -15.06 -2.47 20.25
CA ALA A 164 -15.67 -3.78 20.01
C ALA A 164 -16.01 -4.09 18.53
N PRO A 165 -16.56 -3.15 17.73
CA PRO A 165 -16.86 -3.39 16.31
C PRO A 165 -15.64 -3.73 15.46
N TYR A 166 -14.45 -3.32 15.90
CA TYR A 166 -13.19 -3.46 15.17
C TYR A 166 -12.40 -4.71 15.55
N ARG A 167 -13.03 -5.73 16.15
CA ARG A 167 -12.39 -7.01 16.49
C ARG A 167 -12.67 -8.08 15.44
N GLY A 168 -11.75 -9.03 15.30
CA GLY A 168 -11.95 -10.25 14.50
C GLY A 168 -11.32 -10.24 13.12
N GLY A 169 -10.40 -9.31 12.84
CA GLY A 169 -9.66 -9.29 11.58
C GLY A 169 -8.94 -10.59 11.27
N THR A 170 -8.94 -10.97 10.00
CA THR A 170 -8.23 -12.16 9.51
C THR A 170 -6.93 -11.75 8.80
N ILE A 171 -5.87 -12.51 9.04
CA ILE A 171 -4.56 -12.34 8.40
C ILE A 171 -4.19 -13.67 7.74
N LEU A 172 -3.95 -13.65 6.43
CA LEU A 172 -3.57 -14.81 5.64
C LEU A 172 -2.15 -14.65 5.10
N VAL A 173 -1.30 -15.65 5.37
CA VAL A 173 0.11 -15.64 4.95
C VAL A 173 0.24 -15.59 3.43
N GLU A 174 -0.67 -16.23 2.69
CA GLU A 174 -0.75 -16.18 1.23
C GLU A 174 -0.87 -14.75 0.72
N ASP A 175 -1.74 -13.96 1.36
CA ASP A 175 -2.01 -12.59 0.95
C ASP A 175 -0.85 -11.67 1.37
N ILE A 176 -0.23 -11.90 2.53
CA ILE A 176 1.03 -11.24 2.93
C ILE A 176 2.13 -11.49 1.89
N PHE A 177 2.30 -12.73 1.42
CA PHE A 177 3.33 -13.04 0.43
C PHE A 177 3.09 -12.31 -0.89
N VAL A 178 1.85 -12.29 -1.39
CA VAL A 178 1.48 -11.51 -2.58
C VAL A 178 1.72 -10.01 -2.37
N ALA A 179 1.35 -9.50 -1.19
CA ALA A 179 1.57 -8.09 -0.87
C ALA A 179 3.06 -7.74 -0.81
N SER A 180 3.89 -8.60 -0.22
CA SER A 180 5.35 -8.47 -0.15
C SER A 180 6.02 -8.55 -1.53
N ILE A 181 5.54 -9.39 -2.45
CA ILE A 181 6.03 -9.39 -3.85
C ILE A 181 5.89 -7.99 -4.44
N GLY A 182 4.70 -7.39 -4.34
CA GLY A 182 4.46 -6.04 -4.86
C GLY A 182 5.31 -4.97 -4.17
N GLN A 183 5.43 -5.03 -2.83
CA GLN A 183 6.24 -4.05 -2.10
C GLN A 183 7.74 -4.17 -2.35
N CYS A 184 8.29 -5.38 -2.42
CA CYS A 184 9.69 -5.58 -2.79
C CYS A 184 10.03 -5.05 -4.19
N LEU A 185 9.06 -5.03 -5.11
CA LEU A 185 9.25 -4.48 -6.46
C LEU A 185 9.00 -2.96 -6.53
N ARG A 186 8.35 -2.37 -5.53
CA ARG A 186 8.08 -0.93 -5.42
C ARG A 186 9.20 -0.20 -4.66
N ASN A 187 9.64 -0.74 -3.52
CA ASN A 187 10.60 -0.12 -2.59
C ASN A 187 11.95 -0.84 -2.55
N GLY A 188 12.08 -1.96 -3.27
CA GLY A 188 13.26 -2.82 -3.15
C GLY A 188 13.25 -3.70 -1.90
N THR A 189 14.19 -4.66 -1.90
CA THR A 189 14.25 -5.72 -0.89
C THR A 189 14.64 -5.21 0.49
N MET A 190 15.62 -4.30 0.57
CA MET A 190 16.16 -3.80 1.83
C MET A 190 15.14 -2.93 2.57
N GLU A 191 14.51 -1.99 1.86
CA GLU A 191 13.49 -1.12 2.45
C GLU A 191 12.25 -1.91 2.88
N HIS A 192 11.84 -2.91 2.09
CA HIS A 192 10.77 -3.82 2.51
C HIS A 192 11.15 -4.57 3.79
N ALA A 193 12.34 -5.18 3.86
CA ALA A 193 12.76 -5.90 5.06
C ALA A 193 12.86 -4.98 6.29
N LEU A 194 13.37 -3.76 6.10
CA LEU A 194 13.47 -2.72 7.13
C LEU A 194 12.07 -2.38 7.68
N SER A 195 11.17 -1.96 6.79
CA SER A 195 9.83 -1.50 7.14
C SER A 195 8.94 -2.63 7.69
N PHE A 196 9.08 -3.85 7.17
CA PHE A 196 8.40 -5.05 7.68
C PHE A 196 8.91 -5.43 9.09
N THR A 197 10.21 -5.25 9.35
CA THR A 197 10.76 -5.46 10.71
C THR A 197 10.24 -4.43 11.70
N THR A 198 10.20 -3.15 11.30
CA THR A 198 9.59 -2.09 12.10
C THR A 198 8.11 -2.37 12.36
N MET A 199 7.38 -2.90 11.36
CA MET A 199 5.99 -3.34 11.51
C MET A 199 5.84 -4.33 12.66
N LEU A 200 6.68 -5.38 12.69
CA LEU A 200 6.58 -6.43 13.70
C LEU A 200 7.00 -5.98 15.11
N THR A 201 7.94 -5.04 15.20
CA THR A 201 8.60 -4.67 16.47
C THR A 201 8.10 -3.37 17.09
N VAL A 202 7.53 -2.45 16.30
CA VAL A 202 7.10 -1.12 16.79
C VAL A 202 5.59 -0.96 16.76
N MET A 203 4.94 -1.39 15.67
CA MET A 203 3.51 -1.07 15.45
C MET A 203 2.55 -1.60 16.53
N PRO A 204 2.75 -2.79 17.13
CA PRO A 204 1.86 -3.24 18.21
C PRO A 204 1.87 -2.29 19.41
N TRP A 205 3.04 -1.77 19.79
CA TRP A 205 3.17 -0.79 20.87
C TRP A 205 2.46 0.52 20.52
N VAL A 206 2.72 1.05 19.32
CA VAL A 206 2.09 2.29 18.85
C VAL A 206 0.56 2.14 18.81
N LYS A 207 0.06 1.01 18.32
CA LYS A 207 -1.38 0.75 18.25
C LYS A 207 -2.01 0.67 19.63
N TYR A 208 -1.56 -0.27 20.45
CA TYR A 208 -2.27 -0.61 21.68
C TYR A 208 -1.94 0.32 22.83
N TYR A 209 -0.68 0.73 22.97
CA TYR A 209 -0.25 1.52 24.11
C TYR A 209 -0.43 3.03 23.90
N ILE A 210 -0.13 3.51 22.70
CA ILE A 210 -0.21 4.95 22.37
C ILE A 210 -1.62 5.28 21.85
N ASN A 211 -2.04 4.71 20.72
CA ASN A 211 -3.23 5.19 20.01
C ASN A 211 -4.57 4.69 20.59
N ALA A 212 -4.62 3.47 21.13
CA ALA A 212 -5.87 2.81 21.50
C ALA A 212 -5.80 2.11 22.87
N ASN A 213 -5.26 2.79 23.89
CA ASN A 213 -5.15 2.26 25.25
C ASN A 213 -6.34 2.66 26.15
N PRO A 214 -7.35 1.80 26.35
CA PRO A 214 -8.52 2.11 27.18
C PRO A 214 -8.22 2.21 28.68
N LEU A 215 -7.04 1.78 29.14
CA LEU A 215 -6.63 1.91 30.55
C LEU A 215 -6.10 3.32 30.87
N ILE A 216 -5.60 4.03 29.85
CA ILE A 216 -5.03 5.37 30.00
C ILE A 216 -6.00 6.44 29.49
N TYR A 217 -6.72 6.15 28.40
CA TYR A 217 -7.48 7.16 27.67
C TYR A 217 -8.99 6.88 27.60
N PRO A 218 -9.82 7.94 27.55
CA PRO A 218 -11.21 7.86 27.11
C PRO A 218 -11.23 7.77 25.58
N LEU A 219 -11.41 6.56 25.04
CA LEU A 219 -11.40 6.35 23.60
C LEU A 219 -12.76 6.72 23.01
N LYS A 220 -12.72 7.43 21.89
CA LYS A 220 -13.87 7.79 21.06
C LYS A 220 -13.61 7.32 19.63
N GLU A 221 -14.69 7.16 18.88
CA GLU A 221 -14.61 7.10 17.43
C GLU A 221 -14.61 8.52 16.89
N ARG A 222 -13.81 8.76 15.85
CA ARG A 222 -13.65 10.07 15.26
C ARG A 222 -13.65 9.97 13.75
N PHE A 223 -14.37 10.88 13.11
CA PHE A 223 -14.37 11.00 11.65
C PHE A 223 -13.32 12.01 11.15
N VAL A 224 -12.56 11.60 10.14
CA VAL A 224 -11.60 12.45 9.41
C VAL A 224 -11.75 12.15 7.93
N GLN A 225 -11.75 13.18 7.09
CA GLN A 225 -11.95 13.11 5.66
C GLN A 225 -10.89 13.90 4.93
N GLN A 226 -10.43 13.36 3.81
CA GLN A 226 -9.54 14.05 2.89
C GLN A 226 -9.98 13.82 1.47
N ILE A 227 -10.01 14.90 0.69
CA ILE A 227 -10.41 14.87 -0.70
C ILE A 227 -9.33 15.55 -1.54
N SER A 228 -8.83 14.84 -2.55
CA SER A 228 -7.84 15.38 -3.49
C SER A 228 -8.42 16.51 -4.33
N THR A 229 -7.59 17.09 -5.20
CA THR A 229 -8.07 17.99 -6.25
C THR A 229 -9.02 17.27 -7.21
N SER A 230 -9.89 18.02 -7.88
CA SER A 230 -10.87 17.47 -8.81
C SER A 230 -10.20 16.73 -9.97
N TRP A 231 -10.74 15.57 -10.35
CA TRP A 231 -10.40 14.86 -11.60
C TRP A 231 -11.48 15.00 -12.66
N HIS A 232 -12.18 16.14 -12.69
CA HIS A 232 -13.19 16.42 -13.71
C HIS A 232 -12.64 16.30 -15.14
N ASP A 233 -11.35 16.56 -15.35
CA ASP A 233 -10.64 16.42 -16.62
C ASP A 233 -10.52 14.96 -17.13
N LEU A 234 -10.63 13.98 -16.22
CA LEU A 234 -10.51 12.56 -16.53
C LEU A 234 -11.87 11.86 -16.60
N GLY A 235 -12.80 12.27 -15.75
CA GLY A 235 -14.03 11.52 -15.46
C GLY A 235 -13.80 10.39 -14.44
N PRO A 236 -14.87 9.90 -13.80
CA PRO A 236 -14.76 9.01 -12.64
C PRO A 236 -14.19 7.64 -13.00
N ASP A 237 -14.54 7.08 -14.16
CA ASP A 237 -14.14 5.73 -14.54
C ASP A 237 -12.64 5.64 -14.86
N VAL A 238 -12.11 6.62 -15.59
CA VAL A 238 -10.67 6.69 -15.92
C VAL A 238 -9.85 6.89 -14.64
N ALA A 239 -10.28 7.79 -13.77
CA ALA A 239 -9.60 8.03 -12.50
C ALA A 239 -9.59 6.76 -11.63
N HIS A 240 -10.74 6.10 -11.50
CA HIS A 240 -10.89 4.86 -10.75
C HIS A 240 -9.97 3.76 -11.27
N GLU A 241 -9.92 3.55 -12.58
CA GLU A 241 -9.04 2.57 -13.20
C GLU A 241 -7.57 2.88 -12.90
N LYS A 242 -7.12 4.12 -13.13
CA LYS A 242 -5.71 4.49 -12.93
C LYS A 242 -5.27 4.42 -11.48
N VAL A 243 -6.12 4.83 -10.54
CA VAL A 243 -5.86 4.67 -9.10
C VAL A 243 -5.64 3.19 -8.75
N ARG A 244 -6.47 2.29 -9.29
CA ARG A 244 -6.32 0.84 -9.09
C ARG A 244 -5.07 0.28 -9.74
N GLU A 245 -4.71 0.71 -10.95
CA GLU A 245 -3.47 0.29 -11.60
C GLU A 245 -2.25 0.64 -10.75
N ILE A 246 -2.21 1.83 -10.15
CA ILE A 246 -1.12 2.27 -9.28
C ILE A 246 -1.07 1.43 -8.00
N ILE A 247 -2.18 1.26 -7.30
CA ILE A 247 -2.17 0.67 -5.94
C ILE A 247 -2.27 -0.84 -5.92
N SER A 248 -3.03 -1.46 -6.82
CA SER A 248 -3.40 -2.88 -6.71
C SER A 248 -2.59 -3.84 -7.56
N ARG A 249 -1.88 -3.34 -8.57
CA ARG A 249 -1.08 -4.15 -9.47
C ARG A 249 0.18 -4.69 -8.76
N SER A 250 0.36 -6.01 -8.81
CA SER A 250 1.48 -6.70 -8.15
C SER A 250 2.84 -6.39 -8.77
N ARG A 251 2.90 -6.16 -10.09
CA ARG A 251 4.13 -5.73 -10.78
C ARG A 251 3.87 -4.57 -11.72
N GLN A 252 4.50 -3.44 -11.43
CA GLN A 252 4.40 -2.21 -12.22
C GLN A 252 5.34 -2.20 -13.42
N GLU A 253 5.01 -1.36 -14.40
CA GLU A 253 5.97 -0.97 -15.44
C GLU A 253 7.17 -0.23 -14.82
N GLY A 254 8.36 -0.44 -15.38
CA GLY A 254 9.60 0.06 -14.77
C GLY A 254 9.66 1.57 -14.56
N ARG A 255 8.98 2.38 -15.39
CA ARG A 255 8.89 3.84 -15.20
C ARG A 255 8.01 4.20 -13.99
N LEU A 256 6.88 3.52 -13.84
CA LEU A 256 5.97 3.73 -12.71
C LEU A 256 6.58 3.22 -11.41
N ALA A 257 7.16 2.02 -11.40
CA ALA A 257 7.85 1.47 -10.23
C ALA A 257 8.88 2.46 -9.66
N LYS A 258 9.75 3.02 -10.50
CA LYS A 258 10.77 4.00 -10.08
C LYS A 258 10.20 5.28 -9.49
N ARG A 259 9.07 5.78 -10.01
CA ARG A 259 8.43 6.97 -9.44
C ARG A 259 7.80 6.66 -8.09
N MET A 260 7.15 5.51 -7.98
CA MET A 260 6.52 5.05 -6.73
C MET A 260 7.53 4.80 -5.62
N ASP A 261 8.75 4.39 -5.96
CA ASP A 261 9.88 4.24 -5.03
C ASP A 261 10.23 5.57 -4.33
N MET A 262 9.99 6.70 -5.01
CA MET A 262 10.24 8.03 -4.44
C MET A 262 9.10 8.53 -3.54
N TRP A 263 7.99 7.79 -3.46
CA TRP A 263 6.84 8.21 -2.67
C TRP A 263 7.09 7.92 -1.20
N ARG A 264 6.78 8.90 -0.34
CA ARG A 264 6.77 8.70 1.11
C ARG A 264 5.73 7.67 1.57
N PHE A 265 4.75 7.40 0.70
CA PHE A 265 3.70 6.42 0.89
C PHE A 265 3.44 5.65 -0.39
N CYS A 266 3.57 4.34 -0.29
CA CYS A 266 3.34 3.43 -1.40
C CYS A 266 2.50 2.27 -0.90
N PRO A 267 1.15 2.36 -0.93
CA PRO A 267 0.32 1.21 -0.62
C PRO A 267 0.38 0.19 -1.74
N HIS A 268 0.29 -1.08 -1.37
CA HIS A 268 0.04 -2.20 -2.25
C HIS A 268 -1.13 -3.02 -1.71
N TYR A 269 -2.29 -2.86 -2.35
CA TYR A 269 -3.52 -3.58 -2.02
C TYR A 269 -3.78 -4.62 -3.11
N PRO A 270 -3.23 -5.83 -2.99
CA PRO A 270 -3.27 -6.80 -4.08
C PRO A 270 -4.71 -7.20 -4.36
N TYR A 271 -5.03 -7.40 -5.64
CA TYR A 271 -6.33 -7.94 -6.00
C TYR A 271 -6.60 -9.28 -5.31
N PRO A 272 -7.84 -9.50 -4.83
CA PRO A 272 -8.18 -10.70 -4.09
C PRO A 272 -8.13 -11.95 -4.99
N PRO A 273 -7.87 -13.13 -4.42
CA PRO A 273 -7.98 -14.37 -5.16
C PRO A 273 -9.44 -14.70 -5.49
N PRO A 274 -9.69 -15.60 -6.46
CA PRO A 274 -11.05 -16.04 -6.80
C PRO A 274 -11.83 -16.50 -5.56
N GLY A 275 -13.08 -16.06 -5.46
CA GLY A 275 -14.02 -16.46 -4.39
C GLY A 275 -14.01 -15.58 -3.13
N ARG A 276 -13.18 -14.53 -3.08
CA ARG A 276 -13.21 -13.46 -2.06
C ARG A 276 -13.17 -12.09 -2.74
N ARG A 277 -13.66 -11.06 -2.05
CA ARG A 277 -13.52 -9.65 -2.46
C ARG A 277 -12.43 -8.90 -1.70
N TRP A 278 -11.77 -9.58 -0.77
CA TRP A 278 -10.74 -8.99 0.08
C TRP A 278 -9.41 -9.75 0.04
N ALA A 279 -8.34 -9.03 0.34
CA ALA A 279 -7.01 -9.56 0.59
C ALA A 279 -6.31 -8.78 1.71
N ASN A 280 -5.30 -9.38 2.34
CA ASN A 280 -4.38 -8.59 3.14
C ASN A 280 -3.42 -7.81 2.24
N GLY A 281 -3.24 -6.52 2.52
CA GLY A 281 -2.36 -5.60 1.80
C GLY A 281 -1.27 -5.03 2.70
N LEU A 282 -0.37 -4.24 2.11
CA LEU A 282 0.70 -3.56 2.83
C LEU A 282 0.71 -2.07 2.50
N GLN A 283 0.79 -1.22 3.51
CA GLN A 283 0.93 0.23 3.40
C GLN A 283 2.35 0.63 3.78
N ALA A 284 3.23 0.79 2.79
CA ALA A 284 4.61 1.20 3.04
C ALA A 284 4.67 2.72 3.21
N GLY A 285 5.09 3.18 4.39
CA GLY A 285 5.57 4.54 4.64
C GLY A 285 7.11 4.56 4.72
N ASN A 286 7.71 5.73 4.94
CA ASN A 286 9.17 5.92 4.97
C ASN A 286 9.95 4.83 5.74
N ILE A 287 9.59 4.53 6.98
CA ILE A 287 10.36 3.59 7.84
C ILE A 287 9.53 2.43 8.37
N PHE A 288 8.25 2.37 8.03
CA PHE A 288 7.31 1.38 8.54
C PHE A 288 6.39 0.91 7.42
N THR A 289 5.99 -0.35 7.50
CA THR A 289 4.90 -0.89 6.70
C THR A 289 3.75 -1.23 7.63
N LEU A 290 2.51 -1.11 7.17
CA LEU A 290 1.33 -1.54 7.92
C LEU A 290 0.61 -2.65 7.19
N LEU A 291 0.18 -3.65 7.94
CA LEU A 291 -0.65 -4.72 7.42
C LEU A 291 -2.12 -4.27 7.40
N THR A 292 -2.76 -4.43 6.26
CA THR A 292 -4.14 -4.01 6.06
C THR A 292 -5.05 -5.17 5.67
N HIS A 293 -6.35 -5.02 5.89
CA HIS A 293 -7.38 -5.90 5.35
C HIS A 293 -8.22 -5.10 4.38
N VAL A 294 -8.11 -5.39 3.08
CA VAL A 294 -8.63 -4.53 2.02
C VAL A 294 -9.69 -5.27 1.24
N THR A 295 -10.91 -4.73 1.19
CA THR A 295 -11.98 -5.14 0.29
C THR A 295 -11.95 -4.26 -0.95
N HIS A 296 -11.94 -4.87 -2.13
CA HIS A 296 -11.94 -4.14 -3.40
C HIS A 296 -13.38 -3.93 -3.89
N GLY A 297 -13.74 -2.68 -4.20
CA GLY A 297 -15.08 -2.34 -4.71
C GLY A 297 -15.44 -3.13 -5.96
N VAL A 298 -14.48 -3.30 -6.87
CA VAL A 298 -14.67 -3.97 -8.17
C VAL A 298 -14.55 -5.49 -8.16
N ALA A 299 -14.09 -6.09 -7.06
CA ALA A 299 -13.91 -7.53 -7.03
C ALA A 299 -15.29 -8.19 -7.02
N GLU A 300 -15.49 -9.19 -7.85
CA GLU A 300 -16.71 -9.98 -7.85
C GLU A 300 -16.47 -11.36 -7.25
N ALA A 301 -17.34 -11.78 -6.34
CA ALA A 301 -17.27 -13.14 -5.83
C ALA A 301 -18.64 -13.62 -5.36
N ARG A 302 -19.01 -14.83 -5.81
CA ARG A 302 -20.23 -15.53 -5.38
C ARG A 302 -21.51 -14.69 -5.58
N GLY A 303 -21.57 -13.95 -6.70
CA GLY A 303 -22.68 -13.07 -7.05
C GLY A 303 -22.67 -11.71 -6.35
N VAL A 304 -21.72 -11.45 -5.45
CA VAL A 304 -21.52 -10.12 -4.86
C VAL A 304 -20.68 -9.29 -5.81
N THR A 305 -21.20 -8.12 -6.18
CA THR A 305 -20.63 -7.18 -7.15
C THR A 305 -20.29 -5.83 -6.49
N GLU A 306 -19.79 -4.88 -7.28
CA GLU A 306 -19.56 -3.50 -6.84
C GLU A 306 -20.83 -2.83 -6.28
N LYS A 307 -22.01 -3.13 -6.86
CA LYS A 307 -23.29 -2.56 -6.39
C LYS A 307 -23.68 -3.04 -4.99
N ASP A 308 -23.16 -4.18 -4.58
CA ASP A 308 -23.37 -4.76 -3.25
C ASP A 308 -22.33 -4.29 -2.23
N GLN A 309 -21.33 -3.50 -2.66
CA GLN A 309 -20.39 -2.88 -1.75
C GLN A 309 -21.13 -1.82 -0.95
N PHE A 310 -21.34 -2.10 0.33
CA PHE A 310 -21.74 -1.07 1.28
C PHE A 310 -20.65 0.01 1.28
N VAL A 311 -21.00 1.30 1.36
CA VAL A 311 -20.08 2.44 1.44
C VAL A 311 -20.61 3.39 2.52
N LEU A 312 -19.78 3.86 3.47
CA LEU A 312 -20.29 4.81 4.49
C LEU A 312 -20.27 6.22 3.99
N SER A 313 -19.29 6.59 3.18
CA SER A 313 -19.27 7.93 2.63
C SER A 313 -20.56 8.21 1.85
N ASN A 314 -21.16 9.36 2.14
CA ASN A 314 -22.31 9.92 1.45
C ASN A 314 -21.92 10.60 0.14
N CYS A 315 -20.61 10.82 -0.08
CA CYS A 315 -20.09 11.54 -1.24
C CYS A 315 -19.37 10.65 -2.25
N THR A 316 -19.49 9.33 -2.12
CA THR A 316 -18.87 8.38 -3.06
C THR A 316 -19.65 8.29 -4.37
N GLU A 317 -18.94 8.56 -5.47
CA GLU A 317 -19.36 8.31 -6.85
C GLU A 317 -18.96 6.89 -7.30
N ARG A 318 -17.71 6.47 -7.02
CA ARG A 318 -17.20 5.12 -7.30
C ARG A 318 -16.38 4.57 -6.13
N PRO A 319 -16.74 3.44 -5.52
CA PRO A 319 -15.92 2.83 -4.49
C PRO A 319 -14.66 2.19 -5.09
N VAL A 320 -13.48 2.49 -4.54
CA VAL A 320 -12.22 1.86 -4.96
C VAL A 320 -11.88 0.71 -4.00
N TRP A 321 -11.64 1.04 -2.73
CA TRP A 321 -11.34 0.07 -1.69
C TRP A 321 -11.98 0.47 -0.36
N ARG A 322 -12.17 -0.53 0.50
CA ARG A 322 -12.36 -0.34 1.93
C ARG A 322 -11.25 -1.05 2.68
N VAL A 323 -10.64 -0.36 3.62
CA VAL A 323 -9.58 -0.87 4.48
C VAL A 323 -10.09 -0.99 5.92
N MET A 324 -10.14 -2.22 6.42
CA MET A 324 -10.51 -2.49 7.80
C MET A 324 -9.27 -2.44 8.69
N LEU A 325 -9.23 -1.47 9.60
CA LEU A 325 -8.16 -1.29 10.57
C LEU A 325 -8.51 -2.06 11.84
N TRP A 326 -8.47 -3.39 11.76
CA TRP A 326 -8.90 -4.24 12.87
C TRP A 326 -8.07 -3.95 14.13
N TYR A 327 -8.74 -3.73 15.27
CA TYR A 327 -8.11 -3.72 16.58
C TYR A 327 -7.35 -5.02 16.86
N SER A 328 -7.83 -6.17 16.37
CA SER A 328 -7.12 -7.46 16.52
C SER A 328 -5.93 -7.64 15.60
N ASN A 329 -5.68 -6.73 14.65
CA ASN A 329 -4.47 -6.72 13.84
C ASN A 329 -3.41 -5.83 14.51
N PRO A 330 -2.39 -6.41 15.17
CA PRO A 330 -1.39 -5.64 15.90
C PRO A 330 -0.44 -4.86 14.97
N TYR A 331 -0.43 -5.20 13.68
CA TYR A 331 0.53 -4.69 12.69
C TYR A 331 -0.02 -3.52 11.88
N HIS A 332 -1.04 -2.85 12.40
CA HIS A 332 -1.55 -1.57 11.90
C HIS A 332 -1.64 -0.60 13.07
N PHE A 333 -1.07 0.62 12.95
CA PHE A 333 -0.94 1.52 14.10
C PHE A 333 -2.27 2.14 14.58
N LEU A 334 -3.33 2.04 13.79
CA LEU A 334 -4.68 2.51 14.16
C LEU A 334 -5.68 1.37 14.25
N SER A 335 -6.81 1.69 14.88
CA SER A 335 -8.02 0.88 14.86
C SER A 335 -9.19 1.70 14.31
N GLY A 336 -10.08 1.07 13.55
CA GLY A 336 -11.14 1.77 12.87
C GLY A 336 -11.37 1.23 11.46
N TRP A 337 -11.71 2.13 10.57
CA TRP A 337 -12.03 1.83 9.20
C TRP A 337 -11.53 2.96 8.28
N VAL A 338 -11.37 2.67 6.99
CA VAL A 338 -11.04 3.67 5.97
C VAL A 338 -11.68 3.28 4.65
N GLU A 339 -12.16 4.24 3.87
CA GLU A 339 -12.50 4.01 2.46
C GLU A 339 -11.58 4.80 1.54
N ALA A 340 -11.49 4.34 0.30
CA ALA A 340 -10.96 5.12 -0.80
C ALA A 340 -11.98 5.07 -1.92
N SER A 341 -12.39 6.24 -2.39
CA SER A 341 -13.46 6.39 -3.37
C SER A 341 -13.11 7.49 -4.38
N ILE A 342 -13.77 7.47 -5.52
CA ILE A 342 -13.95 8.67 -6.34
C ILE A 342 -15.15 9.42 -5.77
N THR A 343 -15.01 10.71 -5.45
CA THR A 343 -16.09 11.50 -4.84
C THR A 343 -16.95 12.22 -5.88
N ASN A 344 -18.21 12.48 -5.57
CA ASN A 344 -19.04 13.47 -6.26
C ASN A 344 -18.95 14.88 -5.60
N GLY A 345 -18.23 15.01 -4.50
CA GLY A 345 -18.05 16.26 -3.75
C GLY A 345 -19.26 16.73 -2.95
N GLU A 346 -20.38 16.01 -2.97
CA GLU A 346 -21.58 16.41 -2.25
C GLU A 346 -21.51 16.01 -0.77
N PRO A 347 -22.24 16.68 0.14
CA PRO A 347 -22.96 17.93 -0.06
C PRO A 347 -22.06 19.18 -0.09
N SER A 348 -20.85 19.16 0.49
CA SER A 348 -20.15 20.40 0.90
C SER A 348 -18.80 20.70 0.24
N GLN A 349 -18.34 19.90 -0.73
CA GLN A 349 -17.08 20.08 -1.49
C GLN A 349 -17.27 19.87 -3.01
N LYS A 350 -18.27 20.53 -3.61
CA LYS A 350 -18.64 20.36 -5.03
C LYS A 350 -17.55 20.77 -6.03
N ASP A 351 -16.54 21.53 -5.58
CA ASP A 351 -15.35 21.87 -6.36
C ASP A 351 -14.36 20.70 -6.50
N LYS A 352 -14.56 19.61 -5.75
CA LYS A 352 -13.70 18.42 -5.72
C LYS A 352 -14.28 17.23 -6.48
N VAL A 353 -15.27 17.45 -7.36
CA VAL A 353 -15.93 16.40 -8.14
C VAL A 353 -14.90 15.50 -8.85
N PHE A 354 -15.14 14.20 -8.75
CA PHE A 354 -14.31 13.10 -9.21
C PHE A 354 -12.91 13.03 -8.57
N GLY A 355 -12.61 13.81 -7.53
CA GLY A 355 -11.38 13.66 -6.76
C GLY A 355 -11.30 12.31 -6.05
N GLY A 356 -10.10 11.96 -5.60
CA GLY A 356 -9.87 10.85 -4.69
C GLY A 356 -10.26 11.23 -3.26
N GLU A 357 -11.13 10.44 -2.67
CA GLU A 357 -11.69 10.61 -1.34
C GLU A 357 -11.09 9.57 -0.38
N HIS A 358 -10.79 9.95 0.86
CA HIS A 358 -10.21 9.06 1.86
C HIS A 358 -10.84 9.21 3.25
N PRO A 359 -12.12 8.81 3.43
CA PRO A 359 -12.83 9.00 4.68
C PRO A 359 -12.43 7.91 5.69
N MET A 360 -12.15 8.33 6.92
CA MET A 360 -11.58 7.52 7.99
C MET A 360 -12.39 7.67 9.27
N TRP A 361 -12.73 6.55 9.90
CA TRP A 361 -13.42 6.50 11.19
C TRP A 361 -12.50 5.77 12.15
N LEU A 362 -11.81 6.54 12.98
CA LEU A 362 -10.65 6.10 13.75
C LEU A 362 -10.98 6.08 15.24
N VAL A 363 -10.56 5.03 15.92
CA VAL A 363 -10.65 4.94 17.39
C VAL A 363 -9.39 5.55 17.99
N THR A 364 -9.55 6.66 18.70
CA THR A 364 -8.45 7.36 19.36
C THR A 364 -8.92 8.15 20.59
N ALA A 365 -8.00 8.74 21.34
CA ALA A 365 -8.34 9.64 22.43
C ALA A 365 -8.39 11.11 21.96
N PRO A 366 -9.23 11.96 22.58
CA PRO A 366 -9.20 13.40 22.34
C PRO A 366 -8.01 14.09 23.03
N SER A 367 -6.86 13.43 23.22
CA SER A 367 -5.70 14.04 23.91
C SER A 367 -4.86 14.91 22.98
N PRO A 368 -4.08 15.88 23.49
CA PRO A 368 -3.14 16.66 22.68
C PRO A 368 -2.18 15.80 21.85
N LEU A 369 -1.65 14.70 22.41
CA LEU A 369 -0.77 13.78 21.70
C LEU A 369 -1.45 13.00 20.58
N LEU A 370 -2.77 12.83 20.59
CA LEU A 370 -3.43 11.94 19.62
C LEU A 370 -4.32 12.70 18.65
N SER A 371 -4.99 13.74 19.13
CA SER A 371 -6.01 14.47 18.39
C SER A 371 -5.56 15.81 17.84
N ASN A 372 -4.39 16.33 18.25
CA ASN A 372 -3.84 17.53 17.66
C ASN A 372 -3.32 17.26 16.23
N ARG A 373 -3.43 18.25 15.33
CA ARG A 373 -3.04 18.12 13.92
C ARG A 373 -1.54 17.97 13.74
N ASP A 374 -0.79 18.69 14.57
CA ASP A 374 0.66 18.59 14.64
C ASP A 374 1.15 17.35 15.40
N SER A 375 0.24 16.46 15.77
CA SER A 375 0.64 15.25 16.46
C SER A 375 1.51 14.38 15.57
N LEU A 376 2.59 13.86 16.15
CA LEU A 376 3.45 12.84 15.55
C LEU A 376 2.83 11.44 15.57
N THR A 377 1.68 11.27 16.26
CA THR A 377 1.00 9.99 16.49
C THR A 377 -0.52 10.16 16.45
N GLY A 378 -1.24 9.35 15.67
CA GLY A 378 -2.72 9.40 15.62
C GLY A 378 -3.26 10.05 14.33
N PRO A 379 -4.52 10.51 14.31
CA PRO A 379 -5.12 11.09 13.10
C PRO A 379 -4.43 12.34 12.55
N GLY A 380 -3.79 13.17 13.40
CA GLY A 380 -3.06 14.37 12.97
C GLY A 380 -1.98 14.11 11.94
N VAL A 381 -1.08 13.16 12.24
CA VAL A 381 0.00 12.78 11.30
C VAL A 381 -0.56 12.19 10.01
N ILE A 382 -1.69 11.49 10.04
CA ILE A 382 -2.33 10.94 8.85
C ILE A 382 -2.81 12.08 7.96
N ASP A 383 -3.49 13.05 8.56
CA ASP A 383 -4.05 14.17 7.84
C ASP A 383 -2.93 14.95 7.12
N ALA A 384 -1.93 15.41 7.88
CA ALA A 384 -0.75 16.10 7.33
C ALA A 384 0.00 15.27 6.27
N PHE A 385 -0.01 13.95 6.41
CA PHE A 385 0.63 13.05 5.47
C PHE A 385 -0.11 12.95 4.14
N PHE A 386 -1.42 12.77 4.17
CA PHE A 386 -2.23 12.67 2.96
C PHE A 386 -2.36 14.01 2.23
N ASP A 387 -2.24 15.14 2.93
CA ASP A 387 -2.08 16.44 2.28
C ASP A 387 -0.86 16.48 1.36
N SER A 388 0.20 15.76 1.71
CA SER A 388 1.40 15.61 0.86
C SER A 388 1.27 14.53 -0.22
N TRP A 389 0.50 13.47 0.06
CA TRP A 389 0.41 12.32 -0.85
C TRP A 389 -0.69 12.42 -1.90
N LEU A 390 -1.85 12.99 -1.56
CA LEU A 390 -2.97 13.16 -2.48
C LEU A 390 -2.60 13.96 -3.75
N PRO A 391 -1.82 15.06 -3.69
CA PRO A 391 -1.30 15.72 -4.89
C PRO A 391 -0.43 14.81 -5.77
N VAL A 392 0.41 13.97 -5.16
CA VAL A 392 1.33 13.07 -5.86
C VAL A 392 0.54 12.01 -6.63
N ILE A 393 -0.41 11.34 -5.98
CA ILE A 393 -1.23 10.32 -6.66
C ILE A 393 -2.15 10.97 -7.71
N ALA A 394 -2.71 12.15 -7.46
CA ALA A 394 -3.52 12.89 -8.44
C ALA A 394 -2.72 13.24 -9.69
N ASN A 395 -1.48 13.73 -9.52
CA ASN A 395 -0.59 13.99 -10.64
C ASN A 395 -0.27 12.69 -11.41
N GLU A 396 0.06 11.61 -10.71
CA GLU A 396 0.39 10.33 -11.35
C GLU A 396 -0.80 9.73 -12.13
N VAL A 397 -2.02 9.86 -11.61
CA VAL A 397 -3.26 9.45 -12.28
C VAL A 397 -3.44 10.22 -13.59
N ARG A 398 -3.34 11.56 -13.56
CA ARG A 398 -3.39 12.38 -14.79
C ARG A 398 -2.25 12.03 -15.75
N ARG A 399 -1.05 11.76 -15.21
CA ARG A 399 0.15 11.40 -15.99
C ARG A 399 -0.03 10.10 -16.76
N LEU A 400 -0.66 9.09 -16.15
CA LEU A 400 -1.01 7.83 -16.79
C LEU A 400 -2.14 7.98 -17.80
N ALA A 401 -3.10 8.86 -17.56
CA ALA A 401 -4.27 9.03 -18.41
C ALA A 401 -4.04 9.95 -19.62
N ARG A 402 -3.28 11.04 -19.45
CA ARG A 402 -3.16 12.15 -20.42
C ARG A 402 -1.73 12.55 -20.75
N GLY A 403 -0.72 11.96 -20.09
CA GLY A 403 0.69 12.27 -20.30
C GLY A 403 1.27 13.29 -19.29
N ALA A 404 2.59 13.43 -19.30
CA ALA A 404 3.32 14.16 -18.26
C ALA A 404 3.15 15.68 -18.31
N GLU A 405 3.21 16.26 -19.50
CA GLU A 405 3.02 17.71 -19.70
C GLU A 405 1.63 18.15 -19.21
N TYR A 406 0.60 17.37 -19.55
CA TYR A 406 -0.77 17.64 -19.10
C TYR A 406 -0.88 17.57 -17.58
N ALA A 407 -0.34 16.50 -16.97
CA ALA A 407 -0.36 16.34 -15.53
C ALA A 407 0.36 17.48 -14.78
N ALA A 408 1.47 17.97 -15.33
CA ALA A 408 2.20 19.12 -14.79
C ALA A 408 1.38 20.41 -14.90
N SER A 409 0.72 20.66 -16.03
CA SER A 409 -0.14 21.84 -16.22
C SER A 409 -1.37 21.88 -15.29
N MET A 410 -1.81 20.70 -14.83
CA MET A 410 -2.94 20.52 -13.93
C MET A 410 -2.52 20.30 -12.47
N HIS A 411 -1.22 20.45 -12.15
CA HIS A 411 -0.76 20.28 -10.78
C HIS A 411 -1.35 21.38 -9.89
N GLN A 412 -1.89 20.95 -8.76
CA GLN A 412 -2.50 21.82 -7.76
C GLN A 412 -2.03 21.35 -6.40
N GLU A 413 -1.55 22.28 -5.59
CA GLU A 413 -1.34 22.02 -4.17
C GLU A 413 -2.70 21.74 -3.52
N VAL A 414 -2.74 20.75 -2.62
CA VAL A 414 -3.94 20.49 -1.82
C VAL A 414 -3.86 21.38 -0.60
N VAL A 415 -4.69 22.42 -0.56
CA VAL A 415 -4.93 23.19 0.66
C VAL A 415 -6.17 22.58 1.34
N SER A 416 -6.04 22.17 2.59
CA SER A 416 -7.17 21.67 3.36
C SER A 416 -8.24 22.78 3.50
N LYS A 417 -9.52 22.41 3.61
CA LYS A 417 -10.63 23.38 3.63
C LYS A 417 -10.52 24.42 4.76
N ASP A 418 -9.88 24.06 5.86
CA ASP A 418 -9.59 24.94 7.00
C ASP A 418 -8.33 25.81 6.82
N GLY A 419 -7.60 25.69 5.70
CA GLY A 419 -6.48 26.53 5.31
C GLY A 419 -5.17 26.32 6.10
N LEU A 420 -5.16 25.37 7.03
CA LEU A 420 -4.02 25.10 7.91
C LEU A 420 -2.97 24.20 7.25
N SER A 421 -3.38 23.29 6.36
CA SER A 421 -2.44 22.48 5.61
C SER A 421 -1.96 23.19 4.35
N ARG A 422 -0.65 23.37 4.29
CA ARG A 422 0.07 23.87 3.12
C ARG A 422 1.18 22.87 2.83
N PRO A 423 0.96 21.86 1.98
CA PRO A 423 2.05 20.99 1.56
C PRO A 423 3.16 21.88 1.01
N ALA A 424 4.40 21.66 1.45
CA ALA A 424 5.53 22.39 0.89
C ALA A 424 5.56 22.13 -0.63
N ALA A 425 5.62 23.21 -1.42
CA ALA A 425 5.48 23.23 -2.89
C ALA A 425 6.33 22.20 -3.66
N SER A 426 7.32 21.60 -3.00
CA SER A 426 8.38 20.77 -3.56
C SER A 426 8.33 19.28 -3.19
N VAL A 427 7.40 18.81 -2.36
CA VAL A 427 7.46 17.44 -1.85
C VAL A 427 7.10 16.43 -2.95
N GLY A 428 8.14 15.85 -3.54
CA GLY A 428 8.04 14.79 -4.56
C GLY A 428 8.12 15.30 -5.99
N MET A 429 7.62 16.51 -6.28
CA MET A 429 7.64 17.08 -7.63
C MET A 429 9.05 17.48 -8.09
N ASP A 430 9.89 18.06 -7.22
CA ASP A 430 11.25 18.47 -7.57
C ASP A 430 12.15 17.29 -7.95
N LYS A 431 11.97 16.15 -7.26
CA LYS A 431 12.64 14.88 -7.60
C LYS A 431 12.08 14.29 -8.89
N LEU A 432 10.78 14.43 -9.12
CA LEU A 432 10.12 13.94 -10.33
C LEU A 432 10.52 14.73 -11.58
N SER A 433 10.69 16.06 -11.49
CA SER A 433 11.08 16.90 -12.64
C SER A 433 12.54 16.70 -13.01
N GLU A 434 13.46 16.74 -12.04
CA GLU A 434 14.90 16.58 -12.33
C GLU A 434 15.27 15.17 -12.79
N ASP A 435 14.70 14.12 -12.18
CA ASP A 435 15.02 12.74 -12.56
C ASP A 435 14.28 12.31 -13.82
N ALA A 436 13.08 12.83 -14.13
CA ALA A 436 12.43 12.53 -15.40
C ALA A 436 13.24 13.06 -16.58
N GLU A 437 13.71 14.31 -16.51
CA GLU A 437 14.57 14.91 -17.53
C GLU A 437 15.91 14.19 -17.65
N LYS A 438 16.57 13.89 -16.53
CA LYS A 438 17.85 13.14 -16.54
C LYS A 438 17.65 11.72 -17.06
N ILE A 439 16.59 11.00 -16.68
CA ILE A 439 16.32 9.63 -17.12
C ILE A 439 16.00 9.59 -18.62
N ASP A 440 15.17 10.51 -19.12
CA ASP A 440 14.84 10.56 -20.53
C ASP A 440 16.04 11.01 -21.36
N ALA A 441 16.82 12.01 -20.92
CA ALA A 441 18.09 12.39 -21.55
C ALA A 441 19.10 11.23 -21.58
N HIS A 442 19.23 10.47 -20.48
CA HIS A 442 20.15 9.34 -20.41
C HIS A 442 19.69 8.16 -21.29
N ARG A 443 18.37 8.01 -21.50
CA ARG A 443 17.76 7.01 -22.39
C ARG A 443 17.91 7.40 -23.85
N GLU A 444 17.74 8.68 -24.19
CA GLU A 444 18.03 9.22 -25.50
C GLU A 444 19.52 9.09 -25.84
N LEU A 445 20.41 9.40 -24.90
CA LEU A 445 21.85 9.17 -25.03
C LEU A 445 22.18 7.69 -25.25
N ARG A 446 21.54 6.77 -24.51
CA ARG A 446 21.74 5.32 -24.72
C ARG A 446 21.18 4.85 -26.06
N ALA A 447 20.03 5.36 -26.50
CA ALA A 447 19.43 5.03 -27.79
C ALA A 447 20.29 5.57 -28.96
N ALA A 448 20.81 6.79 -28.84
CA ALA A 448 21.75 7.40 -29.77
C ALA A 448 23.09 6.63 -29.81
N ALA A 449 23.64 6.25 -28.65
CA ALA A 449 24.84 5.43 -28.57
C ALA A 449 24.66 4.04 -29.19
N LYS A 450 23.47 3.43 -29.02
CA LYS A 450 23.14 2.14 -29.65
C LYS A 450 23.02 2.28 -31.17
N LYS A 451 22.36 3.33 -31.68
CA LYS A 451 22.32 3.65 -33.12
C LYS A 451 23.73 3.88 -33.70
N SER A 452 24.58 4.63 -33.00
CA SER A 452 25.97 4.90 -33.39
C SER A 452 26.82 3.62 -33.42
N LYS A 453 26.71 2.76 -32.41
CA LYS A 453 27.42 1.49 -32.35
C LYS A 453 26.97 0.54 -33.47
N THR A 454 25.67 0.45 -33.73
CA THR A 454 25.10 -0.35 -34.84
C THR A 454 25.56 0.18 -36.20
N ALA A 455 25.56 1.50 -36.41
CA ALA A 455 26.07 2.11 -37.64
C ALA A 455 27.58 1.84 -37.84
N ARG A 456 28.38 1.87 -36.77
CA ARG A 456 29.83 1.57 -36.83
C ARG A 456 30.11 0.10 -37.15
N ILE A 457 29.28 -0.82 -36.64
CA ILE A 457 29.36 -2.25 -36.95
C ILE A 457 28.98 -2.49 -38.42
N LEU A 458 27.89 -1.90 -38.90
CA LEU A 458 27.46 -1.97 -40.30
C LEU A 458 28.52 -1.41 -41.26
N LYS A 459 29.14 -0.26 -40.92
CA LYS A 459 30.22 0.32 -41.75
C LYS A 459 31.46 -0.57 -41.81
N LYS A 460 31.83 -1.23 -40.70
CA LYS A 460 32.92 -2.22 -40.68
C LYS A 460 32.57 -3.49 -41.48
N ALA A 461 31.34 -3.98 -41.36
CA ALA A 461 30.88 -5.13 -42.13
C ALA A 461 30.85 -4.82 -43.64
N LEU A 462 30.39 -3.62 -44.01
CA LEU A 462 30.37 -3.15 -45.38
C LEU A 462 31.79 -2.99 -45.95
N ALA A 463 32.70 -2.35 -45.22
CA ALA A 463 34.11 -2.23 -45.62
C ALA A 463 34.80 -3.59 -45.77
N LYS A 464 34.49 -4.55 -44.90
CA LYS A 464 34.99 -5.93 -45.01
C LYS A 464 34.41 -6.65 -46.23
N SER A 465 33.14 -6.42 -46.60
CA SER A 465 32.55 -6.98 -47.81
C SER A 465 33.14 -6.38 -49.09
N ILE A 466 33.45 -5.08 -49.09
CA ILE A 466 34.10 -4.39 -50.22
C ILE A 466 35.56 -4.85 -50.38
N ALA A 467 36.27 -5.09 -49.27
CA ALA A 467 37.62 -5.65 -49.32
C ALA A 467 37.64 -7.11 -49.80
N PHE A 468 36.58 -7.88 -49.55
CA PHE A 468 36.45 -9.26 -50.02
C PHE A 468 36.06 -9.35 -51.51
N SER A 469 35.46 -8.31 -52.08
CA SER A 469 35.16 -8.22 -53.52
C SER A 469 36.30 -7.65 -54.36
N ALA A 470 37.46 -7.38 -53.76
CA ALA A 470 38.62 -6.77 -54.41
C ALA A 470 39.84 -7.72 -54.46
N ASP A 471 39.61 -9.03 -54.41
CA ASP A 471 40.66 -10.01 -54.71
C ASP A 471 40.81 -10.12 -56.24
N PRO A 472 42.02 -9.95 -56.80
CA PRO A 472 42.25 -9.99 -58.23
C PRO A 472 42.17 -11.42 -58.77
N ASP A 473 41.82 -11.51 -60.06
CA ASP A 473 41.43 -12.69 -60.81
C ASP A 473 42.15 -14.02 -60.46
N PRO A 474 41.43 -15.15 -60.49
CA PRO A 474 42.04 -16.46 -60.35
C PRO A 474 42.96 -16.76 -61.54
N PRO A 475 44.11 -17.44 -61.31
CA PRO A 475 45.02 -17.78 -62.39
C PRO A 475 44.40 -18.79 -63.35
N ALA A 476 44.63 -18.54 -64.64
CA ALA A 476 44.17 -19.34 -65.77
C ALA A 476 44.55 -20.82 -65.65
N ALA A 477 43.55 -21.69 -65.85
CA ALA A 477 43.71 -23.13 -65.91
C ALA A 477 44.48 -23.55 -67.17
N ALA A 478 45.58 -24.28 -66.97
CA ALA A 478 46.27 -25.00 -68.02
C ALA A 478 45.62 -26.37 -68.25
N THR A 479 45.34 -26.65 -69.52
CA THR A 479 44.80 -27.88 -70.09
C THR A 479 45.85 -28.99 -70.22
N GLU A 480 45.35 -30.23 -70.38
CA GLU A 480 46.03 -31.47 -70.85
C GLU A 480 46.74 -32.31 -69.77
N SER A 481 46.75 -33.65 -69.75
CA SER A 481 46.30 -34.68 -70.69
C SER A 481 46.00 -35.99 -69.93
N SER A 482 45.20 -36.84 -70.58
CA SER A 482 44.80 -38.22 -70.25
C SER A 482 45.95 -39.22 -70.07
N THR A 483 45.81 -40.23 -69.19
CA THR A 483 45.88 -41.70 -69.46
C THR A 483 45.81 -42.57 -68.17
N PRO A 484 45.53 -43.89 -68.25
CA PRO A 484 44.59 -44.57 -67.35
C PRO A 484 45.17 -45.54 -66.30
N ARG A 485 44.26 -45.95 -65.41
CA ARG A 485 44.25 -47.08 -64.45
C ARG A 485 45.13 -48.30 -64.76
N ALA A 486 45.69 -48.87 -63.70
CA ALA A 486 45.78 -50.32 -63.46
C ALA A 486 45.66 -50.63 -61.94
N PRO A 487 45.26 -51.85 -61.52
CA PRO A 487 44.62 -52.12 -60.22
C PRO A 487 45.44 -53.02 -59.26
N HIS A 488 44.84 -53.29 -58.09
CA HIS A 488 45.06 -54.40 -57.13
C HIS A 488 46.03 -54.18 -55.95
N PRO A 489 45.97 -55.01 -54.88
CA PRO A 489 44.83 -55.73 -54.28
C PRO A 489 44.76 -55.63 -52.73
N ASN A 490 43.63 -56.11 -52.20
CA ASN A 490 43.33 -56.59 -50.82
C ASN A 490 43.38 -55.60 -49.66
#